data_AF-A9D0R0-F1
#
_entry.id   AF-A9D0R0-F1
#
_cell.length_a   1.000
_cell.length_b   1.000
_cell.length_c   1.000
_cell.angle_alpha   90.00
_cell.angle_beta   90.00
_cell.angle_gamma   90.00
#
_symmetry.space_group_name_H-M   'P 1'
#
loop_
_entity.id
_entity.type
_entity.pdbx_description
1 polymer ?
#
loop_
_entity_poly.entity_id
_entity_poly.type
_entity_poly.pdbx_seq_one_letter_code
_entity_poly.pdbx_strand_id
1 'polypeptide(L)' 'MKVQSQFSARPAMDGDGVNIRRVADFNHTKFDPFLMMDEIKSDDEQDFIGGFPPHPHRGIETFTYIRKGGF' A
#
# COMPACT_ATOMS: atom_id res chain seq x y z
N MET A 1 -6.17 -4.68 -25.97
CA MET A 1 -5.77 -3.58 -25.06
C MET A 1 -4.24 -3.54 -25.04
N LYS A 2 -3.59 -2.38 -25.22
CA LYS A 2 -2.13 -2.25 -25.22
C LYS A 2 -1.68 -1.63 -23.90
N VAL A 3 -0.76 -2.28 -23.19
CA VAL A 3 -0.14 -1.73 -21.98
C VAL A 3 0.76 -0.55 -22.40
N GLN A 4 0.54 0.62 -21.81
CA GLN A 4 1.34 1.83 -22.10
C GLN A 4 2.60 1.90 -21.22
N SER A 5 2.49 1.48 -19.97
CA SER A 5 3.57 1.51 -18.98
C SER A 5 3.36 0.42 -17.93
N GLN A 6 4.45 -0.07 -17.35
CA GLN A 6 4.44 -1.05 -16.27
C GLN A 6 5.34 -0.56 -15.14
N PHE A 7 4.84 -0.63 -13.91
CA PHE A 7 5.56 -0.26 -12.71
C PHE A 7 5.60 -1.45 -11.76
N SER A 8 6.79 -1.80 -11.27
CA SER A 8 6.95 -2.86 -10.29
C SER A 8 6.81 -2.29 -8.88
N ALA A 9 6.01 -2.95 -8.04
CA ALA A 9 5.98 -2.66 -6.63
C ALA A 9 7.36 -2.91 -5.99
N ARG A 10 7.73 -2.07 -5.03
CA ARG A 10 8.99 -2.18 -4.28
C ARG A 10 8.71 -2.66 -2.86
N PRO A 11 9.56 -3.53 -2.30
CA PRO A 11 9.48 -3.86 -0.87
C PRO A 11 9.64 -2.58 -0.04
N ALA A 12 8.79 -2.43 0.96
CA ALA A 12 8.84 -1.35 1.94
C ALA A 12 8.30 -1.85 3.29
N MET A 13 8.36 -0.99 4.29
CA MET A 13 7.82 -1.22 5.62
C MET A 13 7.05 0.02 6.06
N ASP A 14 5.94 -0.16 6.77
CA ASP A 14 5.11 0.93 7.28
C ASP A 14 4.42 0.53 8.59
N GLY A 15 3.75 1.48 9.26
CA GLY A 15 3.12 1.24 10.55
C GLY A 15 4.12 0.77 11.61
N ASP A 16 3.71 -0.21 12.41
CA ASP A 16 4.57 -0.85 13.42
C ASP A 16 5.28 -2.08 12.82
N GLY A 17 6.08 -1.85 11.78
CA GLY A 17 6.92 -2.89 11.16
C GLY A 17 6.23 -3.77 10.11
N VAL A 18 5.10 -3.34 9.54
CA VAL A 18 4.35 -4.11 8.54
C VAL A 18 5.09 -4.14 7.21
N ASN A 19 5.41 -5.33 6.73
CA ASN A 19 5.99 -5.57 5.42
C ASN A 19 4.95 -5.37 4.30
N ILE A 20 5.28 -4.52 3.34
CA ILE A 20 4.39 -4.17 2.22
C ILE A 20 5.12 -4.17 0.89
N ARG A 21 4.36 -4.31 -0.19
CA ARG A 21 4.82 -3.99 -1.55
C ARG A 21 4.12 -2.74 -2.04
N ARG A 22 4.90 -1.69 -2.28
CA ARG A 22 4.42 -0.34 -2.57
C ARG A 22 4.64 0.08 -4.01
N VAL A 23 3.62 0.69 -4.61
CA VAL A 23 3.73 1.58 -5.77
C VAL A 23 3.21 2.94 -5.33
N ALA A 24 4.01 3.99 -5.44
CA ALA A 24 3.62 5.35 -5.07
C ALA A 24 4.21 6.36 -6.05
N ASP A 25 3.53 7.50 -6.22
CA ASP A 25 3.98 8.58 -7.11
C ASP A 25 3.72 9.97 -6.53
N PHE A 26 4.03 10.17 -5.24
CA PHE A 26 3.75 11.43 -4.53
C PHE A 26 4.37 12.70 -5.16
N ASN A 27 5.46 12.55 -5.91
CA ASN A 27 6.21 13.68 -6.48
C ASN A 27 5.97 13.86 -7.99
N HIS A 28 5.10 13.06 -8.60
CA HIS A 28 4.67 13.25 -9.99
C HIS A 28 3.16 13.06 -10.12
N THR A 29 2.66 13.12 -11.35
CA THR A 29 1.22 13.03 -11.66
C THR A 29 0.91 11.82 -12.54
N LYS A 30 1.78 10.80 -12.58
CA LYS A 30 1.61 9.66 -13.51
C LYS A 30 0.44 8.78 -13.13
N PHE A 31 0.08 8.78 -11.85
CA PHE A 31 -1.02 7.98 -11.30
C PHE A 31 -2.24 8.79 -10.89
N ASP A 32 -2.28 10.11 -11.13
CA ASP A 32 -3.44 10.97 -10.83
C ASP A 32 -4.74 10.29 -11.30
N PRO A 33 -5.71 10.04 -10.40
CA PRO A 33 -5.87 10.56 -9.02
C PRO A 33 -5.31 9.69 -7.88
N PHE A 34 -4.65 8.58 -8.19
CA PHE A 34 -4.08 7.66 -7.19
C PHE A 34 -2.71 8.15 -6.73
N LEU A 35 -2.53 8.24 -5.41
CA LEU A 35 -1.26 8.63 -4.80
C LEU A 35 -0.35 7.42 -4.54
N MET A 36 -0.96 6.32 -4.10
CA MET A 36 -0.27 5.14 -3.59
C MET A 36 -1.17 3.90 -3.66
N MET A 37 -0.54 2.74 -3.85
CA MET A 37 -1.12 1.43 -3.66
C MET A 37 -0.13 0.52 -2.93
N ASP A 38 -0.59 -0.08 -1.84
CA ASP A 38 0.15 -1.05 -1.06
C ASP A 38 -0.52 -2.41 -1.09
N GLU A 39 0.28 -3.47 -1.18
CA GLU A 39 -0.14 -4.84 -0.94
C GLU A 39 0.49 -5.33 0.38
N ILE A 40 -0.37 -5.71 1.33
CA ILE A 40 0.00 -6.51 2.50
C ILE A 40 -0.34 -7.95 2.17
N LYS A 41 0.68 -8.82 2.11
CA LYS A 41 0.50 -10.24 1.79
C LYS A 41 1.65 -11.04 2.40
N SER A 42 1.36 -11.72 3.50
CA SER A 42 2.25 -12.72 4.07
C SER A 42 1.45 -13.84 4.72
N ASP A 43 2.06 -15.02 4.83
CA ASP A 43 1.59 -16.13 5.67
C ASP A 43 2.34 -16.18 7.02
N ASP A 44 3.36 -15.33 7.24
CA ASP A 44 4.02 -15.14 8.54
C ASP A 44 3.39 -13.94 9.26
N GLU A 45 2.80 -14.17 10.43
CA GLU A 45 2.15 -13.11 11.21
C GLU A 45 3.13 -12.02 11.63
N GLN A 46 4.41 -12.33 11.85
CA GLN A 46 5.41 -11.35 12.24
C GLN A 46 5.58 -10.23 11.21
N ASP A 47 5.23 -10.49 9.95
CA ASP A 47 5.32 -9.51 8.87
C ASP A 47 4.23 -8.43 8.94
N PHE A 48 3.16 -8.60 9.71
CA PHE A 48 2.04 -7.66 9.72
C PHE A 48 1.35 -7.45 11.07
N ILE A 49 1.68 -8.25 12.10
CA ILE A 49 0.98 -8.24 13.39
C ILE A 49 1.04 -6.90 14.13
N GLY A 50 2.10 -6.09 13.91
CA GLY A 50 2.21 -4.75 14.51
C GLY A 50 1.15 -3.77 13.97
N GLY A 51 0.67 -4.00 12.75
CA GLY A 51 -0.41 -3.22 12.15
C GLY A 51 -0.08 -1.73 11.96
N PHE A 52 -1.13 -0.92 11.96
CA PHE A 52 -1.05 0.52 11.73
C PHE A 52 -1.64 1.26 12.94
N PRO A 53 -0.80 1.69 13.91
CA PRO A 53 -1.29 2.43 15.08
C PRO A 53 -1.95 3.76 14.67
N PRO A 54 -2.71 4.41 15.56
CA PRO A 54 -3.42 5.65 15.24
C PRO A 54 -2.51 6.71 14.60
N HIS A 55 -2.86 7.12 13.38
CA HIS A 55 -2.14 8.16 12.62
C HIS A 55 -3.12 9.01 11.80
N PRO A 56 -2.80 10.29 11.55
CA PRO A 56 -3.72 11.20 10.87
C PRO A 56 -3.67 11.07 9.34
N HIS A 57 -4.79 11.40 8.69
CA HIS A 57 -4.89 11.67 7.26
C HIS A 57 -5.65 12.98 7.03
N ARG A 58 -5.35 13.71 5.95
CA ARG A 58 -6.06 14.96 5.59
C ARG A 58 -6.11 15.11 4.06
N GLY A 59 -7.30 15.41 3.53
CA GLY A 59 -7.48 15.78 2.12
C GLY A 59 -7.32 14.63 1.13
N ILE A 60 -7.34 13.39 1.61
CA ILE A 60 -7.26 12.16 0.81
C ILE A 60 -8.26 11.14 1.31
N GLU A 61 -8.53 10.13 0.50
CA GLU A 61 -9.30 8.94 0.86
C GLU A 61 -8.38 7.73 0.85
N THR A 62 -8.54 6.84 1.83
CA THR A 62 -7.91 5.52 1.84
C THR A 62 -8.96 4.47 1.51
N PHE A 63 -8.63 3.57 0.60
CA PHE A 63 -9.49 2.46 0.21
C PHE A 63 -8.79 1.14 0.49
N THR A 64 -9.37 0.32 1.36
CA THR A 64 -8.83 -1.00 1.69
C THR A 64 -9.75 -2.09 1.14
N TYR A 65 -9.17 -2.98 0.33
CA TYR A 65 -9.86 -4.17 -0.16
C TYR A 65 -9.18 -5.42 0.37
N ILE A 66 -9.93 -6.24 1.12
CA ILE A 66 -9.42 -7.48 1.71
C ILE A 66 -9.74 -8.64 0.79
N ARG A 67 -8.69 -9.34 0.33
CA ARG A 67 -8.82 -10.56 -0.48
C ARG A 67 -8.95 -11.84 0.35
N LYS A 68 -8.26 -11.90 1.49
CA LYS A 68 -8.23 -13.02 2.44
C LYS A 68 -7.83 -12.44 3.81
N GLY A 69 -8.45 -12.91 4.89
CA GLY A 69 -8.22 -12.41 6.24
C GLY A 69 -9.28 -11.37 6.66
N GLY A 70 -8.91 -10.49 7.59
CA GLY A 70 -9.80 -9.49 8.19
C GLY A 70 -9.02 -8.35 8.84
N PHE A 71 -9.76 -7.44 9.47
CA PHE A 71 -9.23 -6.38 10.36
C PHE A 71 -9.24 -6.85 11.81
#